data_AF-A0A1E7KQG2-F1
#
_entry.id   AF-A0A1E7KQG2-F1
#
_cell.length_a   1.000
_cell.length_b   1.000
_cell.length_c   1.000
_cell.angle_alpha   90.00
_cell.angle_beta   90.00
_cell.angle_gamma   90.00
#
_symmetry.space_group_name_H-M   'P 1'
#
loop_
_entity.id
_entity.type
_entity.pdbx_description
1 polymer ?
#
loop_
_entity_poly.entity_id
_entity_poly.type
_entity_poly.pdbx_seq_one_letter_code
_entity_poly.pdbx_strand_id
1 'polypeptide(L)'
;TVLDRSEPALALGRELAGACTVDLAPPAAEWSVRSLTGADGAAPDGRHGGSGTGTGGGEELPAADLVTVSYVLGELPEREQTAVVGAAARAGRAVVVTEPGTPEGYARVIAARDLLVAAGLRVLAPCPHSAPCPMVPGEDWCHFAARVSRSSLHRQVKGGSLPYEDEKFSYVAAAYPEVAGGPAAGRIVRRPQKRKGQVLLELCTAENGLRPATVTKRHGADYRAARDVKWGDVWPPEV
;
A
#
# COMPACT_ATOMS: atom_id res chain seq x y z
N THR A 1 1.72 16.13 -6.11
CA THR A 1 3.00 16.66 -6.61
C THR A 1 3.95 15.52 -6.75
N VAL A 2 4.45 15.24 -7.96
CA VAL A 2 5.57 14.31 -8.14
C VAL A 2 6.78 15.00 -7.53
N LEU A 3 7.35 14.44 -6.47
CA LEU A 3 8.60 14.94 -5.87
C LEU A 3 9.75 14.49 -6.76
N ASP A 4 9.90 15.18 -7.88
CA ASP A 4 11.07 15.08 -8.73
C ASP A 4 12.20 15.87 -8.07
N ARG A 5 13.40 15.27 -8.01
CA ARG A 5 14.60 15.88 -7.43
C ARG A 5 15.51 16.51 -8.48
N SER A 6 15.13 16.42 -9.75
CA SER A 6 15.87 17.07 -10.83
C SER A 6 15.64 18.57 -10.77
N GLU A 7 16.73 19.34 -10.81
CA GLU A 7 16.65 20.80 -10.82
C GLU A 7 15.73 21.33 -11.94
N PRO A 8 15.72 20.76 -13.16
CA PRO A 8 14.75 21.15 -14.19
C PRO A 8 13.29 20.93 -13.80
N ALA A 9 12.95 19.80 -13.17
CA ALA A 9 11.57 19.54 -12.76
C ALA A 9 11.16 20.37 -11.54
N LEU A 10 12.09 20.65 -10.62
CA LEU A 10 11.86 21.58 -9.51
C LEU A 10 11.65 23.01 -10.02
N ALA A 11 12.43 23.45 -11.01
CA ALA A 11 12.26 24.74 -11.66
C ALA A 11 10.89 24.85 -12.34
N LEU A 12 10.51 23.85 -13.14
CA LEU A 12 9.20 23.77 -13.78
C LEU A 12 8.06 23.72 -12.74
N GLY A 13 8.22 22.94 -11.66
CA GLY A 13 7.25 22.86 -10.58
C GLY A 13 7.03 24.20 -9.89
N ARG A 14 8.10 24.96 -9.64
CA ARG A 14 8.03 26.33 -9.09
C ARG A 14 7.34 27.29 -10.05
N GLU A 15 7.65 27.23 -11.35
CA GLU A 15 7.01 28.03 -12.38
C GLU A 15 5.49 27.76 -12.44
N LEU A 16 5.10 26.47 -12.51
CA LEU A 16 3.70 26.06 -12.55
C LEU A 16 2.94 26.43 -11.26
N ALA A 17 3.58 26.27 -10.09
CA ALA A 17 2.99 26.68 -8.82
C ALA A 17 2.80 28.19 -8.74
N GLY A 18 3.79 28.98 -9.17
CA GLY A 18 3.70 30.45 -9.21
C GLY A 18 2.66 30.97 -10.21
N ALA A 19 2.39 30.23 -11.28
CA ALA A 19 1.34 30.53 -12.25
C ALA A 19 -0.06 30.04 -11.81
N CYS A 20 -0.16 29.24 -10.75
CA CYS A 20 -1.42 28.68 -10.30
C CYS A 20 -2.22 29.71 -9.48
N THR A 21 -3.43 30.03 -9.92
CA THR A 21 -4.36 30.93 -9.22
C THR A 21 -5.25 30.21 -8.21
N VAL A 22 -5.11 28.88 -8.12
CA VAL A 22 -5.80 28.04 -7.16
C VAL A 22 -4.88 27.85 -5.95
N ASP A 23 -5.42 27.99 -4.74
CA ASP A 23 -4.66 27.70 -3.53
C ASP A 23 -4.35 26.20 -3.48
N LEU A 24 -3.13 25.84 -3.88
CA LEU A 24 -2.64 24.46 -3.92
C LEU A 24 -2.12 23.99 -2.56
N ALA A 25 -2.12 24.86 -1.53
CA ALA A 25 -1.60 24.54 -0.22
C ALA A 25 -2.69 23.93 0.67
N PRO A 26 -2.59 22.65 1.09
CA PRO A 26 -3.35 22.18 2.23
C PRO A 26 -2.86 22.95 3.48
N PRO A 27 -3.72 23.62 4.28
CA PRO A 27 -3.28 24.63 5.25
C PRO A 27 -2.47 24.15 6.47
N ALA A 28 -2.06 22.89 6.54
CA ALA A 28 -1.41 22.32 7.73
C ALA A 28 -0.40 21.19 7.47
N ALA A 29 -0.05 20.90 6.21
CA ALA A 29 0.91 19.83 5.93
C ALA A 29 2.35 20.37 5.96
N GLU A 30 3.16 19.90 6.90
CA GLU A 30 4.60 20.16 6.92
C GLU A 30 5.31 19.23 5.94
N TRP A 31 6.02 19.81 4.98
CA TRP A 31 6.83 19.06 4.01
C TRP A 31 8.30 19.18 4.40
N SER A 32 8.96 18.03 4.56
CA SER A 32 10.41 17.98 4.82
C SER A 32 11.07 16.92 3.95
N VAL A 33 12.31 17.19 3.54
CA VAL A 33 13.17 16.20 2.88
C VAL A 33 14.07 15.60 3.93
N ARG A 34 14.07 14.27 4.04
CA ARG A 34 14.87 13.52 5.02
C ARG A 34 15.63 12.39 4.33
N SER A 35 16.82 12.09 4.83
CA SER A 35 17.59 10.91 4.41
C SER A 35 17.32 9.75 5.37
N LEU A 36 16.75 8.66 4.84
CA LEU A 36 16.36 7.48 5.63
C LEU A 36 17.45 6.41 5.70
N THR A 37 18.45 6.48 4.81
CA THR A 37 19.52 5.47 4.71
C THR A 37 20.84 5.95 5.32
N GLY A 38 20.92 7.17 5.83
CA GLY A 38 22.22 7.83 6.05
C GLY A 38 22.93 8.06 4.71
N ALA A 39 23.80 9.05 4.64
CA ALA A 39 24.57 9.29 3.41
C ALA A 39 25.67 8.23 3.24
N ASP A 40 25.34 7.09 2.62
CA ASP A 40 26.35 6.18 2.08
C ASP A 40 26.18 6.09 0.55
N GLY A 41 26.94 6.93 -0.16
CA GLY A 41 26.97 6.95 -1.62
C GLY A 41 28.03 7.84 -2.28
N ALA A 42 28.89 8.54 -1.53
CA ALA A 42 30.12 9.09 -2.11
C ALA A 42 31.26 8.11 -1.82
N ALA A 43 31.87 7.56 -2.87
CA ALA A 43 33.15 6.88 -2.75
C ALA A 43 34.15 7.85 -2.07
N PRO A 44 34.99 7.38 -1.13
CA PRO A 44 36.02 8.23 -0.56
C PRO A 44 37.11 8.41 -1.62
N ASP A 45 37.07 9.55 -2.31
CA ASP A 45 38.24 10.04 -3.03
C ASP A 45 39.31 10.31 -1.97
N GLY A 46 40.24 9.36 -1.86
CA GLY A 46 41.28 9.37 -0.85
C GLY A 46 42.14 10.62 -0.97
N ARG A 47 41.91 11.58 -0.06
CA ARG A 47 42.88 12.48 0.58
C ARG A 47 42.12 13.38 1.54
N HIS A 48 42.32 13.14 2.84
CA HIS A 48 42.64 14.10 3.90
C HIS A 48 42.28 13.43 5.24
N GLY A 49 43.30 13.19 6.05
CA GLY A 49 43.16 12.59 7.37
C GLY A 49 42.42 13.51 8.33
N GLY A 50 41.42 12.95 9.01
CA GLY A 50 40.73 13.58 10.12
C GLY A 50 40.09 12.49 10.97
N SER A 51 40.65 12.23 12.15
CA SER A 51 40.06 11.40 13.18
C SER A 51 38.78 12.08 13.70
N GLY A 52 37.62 11.59 13.27
CA GLY A 52 36.32 12.03 13.77
C GLY A 52 35.39 10.84 13.89
N THR A 53 35.08 10.46 15.13
CA THR A 53 34.00 9.55 15.49
C THR A 53 32.67 10.16 15.06
N GLY A 54 32.06 9.64 14.00
CA GLY A 54 30.75 10.07 13.50
C GLY A 54 29.86 8.86 13.26
N THR A 55 28.92 8.62 14.16
CA THR A 55 27.77 7.72 14.00
C THR A 55 27.01 8.08 12.71
N GLY A 56 26.91 7.12 11.78
CA GLY A 56 26.06 7.23 10.59
C GLY A 56 24.58 7.27 10.98
N GLY A 57 24.06 8.47 11.23
CA GLY A 57 22.67 8.70 11.59
C GLY A 57 21.88 9.17 10.37
N GLY A 58 21.08 8.29 9.77
CA GLY A 58 19.88 8.75 9.06
C GLY A 58 19.00 9.51 10.05
N GLU A 59 18.40 10.61 9.62
CA GLU A 59 17.56 11.42 10.51
C GLU A 59 16.27 10.63 10.83
N GLU A 60 16.00 10.43 12.12
CA GLU A 60 14.84 9.65 12.57
C GLU A 60 13.54 10.38 12.20
N LEU A 61 12.58 9.64 11.64
CA LEU A 61 11.27 10.19 11.33
C LEU A 61 10.55 10.54 12.64
N PRO A 62 9.76 11.64 12.69
CA PRO A 62 8.96 11.95 13.86
C PRO A 62 7.97 10.81 14.15
N ALA A 63 7.72 10.54 15.42
CA ALA A 63 6.72 9.56 15.84
C ALA A 63 5.34 9.97 15.31
N ALA A 64 4.58 8.98 14.84
CA ALA A 64 3.26 9.16 14.25
C ALA A 64 2.31 8.01 14.65
N ASP A 65 1.02 8.31 14.77
CA ASP A 65 0.02 7.26 14.95
C ASP A 65 -0.17 6.41 13.69
N LEU A 66 0.02 7.00 12.50
CA LEU A 66 -0.09 6.34 11.20
C LEU A 66 0.99 6.84 10.24
N VAL A 67 1.71 5.91 9.61
CA VAL A 67 2.61 6.18 8.49
C VAL A 67 2.04 5.54 7.23
N THR A 68 1.98 6.30 6.13
CA THR A 68 1.55 5.79 4.82
C THR A 68 2.72 5.81 3.84
N VAL A 69 2.94 4.69 3.16
CA VAL A 69 3.90 4.55 2.05
C VAL A 69 3.08 4.20 0.81
N SER A 70 2.89 5.16 -0.09
CA SER A 70 1.92 5.04 -1.17
C SER A 70 2.56 5.33 -2.52
N TYR A 71 2.54 4.34 -3.42
CA TYR A 71 2.98 4.45 -4.81
C TYR A 71 4.41 5.01 -4.94
N VAL A 72 5.33 4.50 -4.13
CA VAL A 72 6.71 5.01 -4.08
C VAL A 72 7.75 3.90 -3.98
N LEU A 73 7.41 2.72 -3.45
CA LEU A 73 8.40 1.63 -3.36
C LEU A 73 8.84 1.19 -4.75
N GLY A 74 7.96 1.24 -5.74
CA GLY A 74 8.29 0.95 -7.13
C GLY A 74 9.27 1.89 -7.79
N GLU A 75 9.47 3.08 -7.23
CA GLU A 75 10.40 4.09 -7.74
C GLU A 75 11.78 4.00 -7.06
N LEU A 76 11.95 3.06 -6.12
CA LEU A 76 13.14 2.94 -5.29
C LEU A 76 13.91 1.64 -5.56
N PRO A 77 15.25 1.66 -5.47
CA PRO A 77 16.06 0.45 -5.38
C PRO A 77 15.64 -0.42 -4.18
N GLU A 78 15.82 -1.74 -4.27
CA GLU A 78 15.40 -2.70 -3.25
C GLU A 78 15.94 -2.40 -1.83
N ARG A 79 17.19 -1.94 -1.74
CA ARG A 79 17.81 -1.49 -0.48
C ARG A 79 17.02 -0.34 0.14
N GLU A 80 16.61 0.63 -0.67
CA GLU A 80 15.86 1.80 -0.23
C GLU A 80 14.41 1.46 0.11
N GLN A 81 13.79 0.50 -0.60
CA GLN A 81 12.48 -0.03 -0.23
C GLN A 81 12.50 -0.60 1.19
N THR A 82 13.50 -1.42 1.50
CA THR A 82 13.69 -2.00 2.84
C THR A 82 13.89 -0.91 3.90
N ALA A 83 14.72 0.09 3.59
CA ALA A 83 14.99 1.21 4.51
C ALA A 83 13.74 2.05 4.79
N VAL A 84 12.93 2.35 3.77
CA VAL A 84 11.67 3.10 3.90
C VAL A 84 10.68 2.33 4.77
N VAL A 85 10.46 1.05 4.49
CA VAL A 85 9.53 0.22 5.28
C VAL A 85 10.00 0.10 6.73
N GLY A 86 11.30 -0.10 6.96
CA GLY A 86 11.87 -0.15 8.31
C GLY A 86 11.75 1.18 9.06
N ALA A 87 11.95 2.31 8.38
CA ALA A 87 11.76 3.63 8.97
C ALA A 87 10.27 3.88 9.31
N ALA A 88 9.35 3.48 8.42
CA ALA A 88 7.92 3.56 8.67
C ALA A 88 7.50 2.74 9.90
N ALA A 89 8.05 1.54 10.07
CA ALA A 89 7.78 0.67 11.22
C ALA A 89 8.28 1.26 12.55
N ARG A 90 9.40 1.99 12.56
CA ARG A 90 9.92 2.65 13.76
C ARG A 90 9.13 3.90 14.13
N ALA A 91 8.70 4.67 13.13
CA ALA A 91 8.02 5.94 13.34
C ALA A 91 6.52 5.77 13.64
N GLY A 92 5.88 4.77 13.05
CA GLY A 92 4.43 4.59 13.08
C GLY A 92 3.95 3.58 14.12
N ARG A 93 2.87 3.91 14.84
CA ARG A 93 2.09 2.90 15.59
C ARG A 93 1.33 1.95 14.64
N ALA A 94 0.93 2.48 13.49
CA ALA A 94 0.39 1.74 12.36
C ALA A 94 1.08 2.16 11.05
N VAL A 95 1.20 1.22 10.11
CA VAL A 95 1.78 1.44 8.78
C VAL A 95 0.83 0.91 7.71
N VAL A 96 0.57 1.74 6.70
CA VAL A 96 -0.16 1.35 5.50
C VAL A 96 0.77 1.50 4.29
N VAL A 97 0.99 0.40 3.57
CA VAL A 97 1.75 0.38 2.32
C VAL A 97 0.79 0.09 1.18
N THR A 98 0.82 0.91 0.13
CA THR A 98 0.00 0.74 -1.08
C THR A 98 0.85 0.88 -2.33
N GLU A 99 0.70 -0.04 -3.28
CA GLU A 99 1.36 -0.05 -4.58
C GLU A 99 0.35 -0.37 -5.69
N PRO A 100 0.70 -0.12 -6.97
CA PRO A 100 -0.13 -0.54 -8.10
C PRO A 100 -0.51 -2.02 -8.01
N GLY A 101 -1.73 -2.35 -8.42
CA GLY A 101 -2.29 -3.71 -8.40
C GLY A 101 -1.78 -4.58 -9.53
N THR A 102 -0.46 -4.58 -9.74
CA THR A 102 0.28 -5.41 -10.70
C THR A 102 1.02 -6.54 -9.95
N PRO A 103 1.53 -7.56 -10.65
CA PRO A 103 2.37 -8.59 -10.04
C PRO A 103 3.58 -8.01 -9.28
N GLU A 104 4.24 -7.00 -9.83
CA GLU A 104 5.41 -6.35 -9.23
C GLU A 104 5.03 -5.51 -8.00
N GLY A 105 3.94 -4.72 -8.09
CA GLY A 105 3.45 -3.95 -6.95
C GLY A 105 2.97 -4.84 -5.81
N TYR A 106 2.34 -5.97 -6.13
CA TYR A 106 2.03 -7.01 -5.15
C TYR A 106 3.28 -7.60 -4.49
N ALA A 107 4.32 -7.93 -5.26
CA ALA A 107 5.56 -8.49 -4.72
C ALA A 107 6.20 -7.52 -3.71
N ARG A 108 6.21 -6.21 -4.00
CA ARG A 108 6.68 -5.17 -3.07
C ARG A 108 5.82 -5.08 -1.81
N VAL A 109 4.49 -5.16 -1.95
CA VAL A 109 3.58 -5.16 -0.80
C VAL A 109 3.79 -6.37 0.10
N ILE A 110 4.05 -7.56 -0.45
CA ILE A 110 4.35 -8.75 0.36
C ILE A 110 5.72 -8.65 1.02
N ALA A 111 6.74 -8.17 0.31
CA ALA A 111 8.05 -7.91 0.94
C ALA A 111 7.93 -6.90 2.09
N ALA A 112 7.20 -5.81 1.88
CA ALA A 112 6.92 -4.81 2.91
C ALA A 112 6.13 -5.42 4.09
N ARG A 113 5.10 -6.21 3.80
CA ARG A 113 4.31 -6.93 4.81
C ARG A 113 5.20 -7.80 5.69
N ASP A 114 6.10 -8.57 5.09
CA ASP A 114 6.97 -9.50 5.83
C ASP A 114 7.98 -8.73 6.70
N LEU A 115 8.49 -7.59 6.21
CA LEU A 115 9.30 -6.67 7.03
C LEU A 115 8.53 -6.09 8.22
N LEU A 116 7.27 -5.67 8.02
CA LEU A 116 6.42 -5.15 9.09
C LEU A 116 6.13 -6.22 10.15
N VAL A 117 5.83 -7.46 9.72
CA VAL A 117 5.63 -8.59 10.63
C VAL A 117 6.91 -8.93 11.39
N ALA A 118 8.06 -8.93 10.72
CA ALA A 118 9.36 -9.15 11.37
C ALA A 118 9.71 -8.05 12.39
N ALA A 119 9.23 -6.81 12.17
CA ALA A 119 9.37 -5.71 13.11
C ALA A 119 8.40 -5.76 14.31
N GLY A 120 7.52 -6.78 14.37
CA GLY A 120 6.59 -6.98 15.48
C GLY A 120 5.19 -6.41 15.24
N LEU A 121 4.90 -5.87 14.06
CA LEU A 121 3.55 -5.44 13.72
C LEU A 121 2.68 -6.64 13.34
N ARG A 122 1.42 -6.58 13.70
CA ARG A 122 0.39 -7.53 13.30
C ARG A 122 -0.37 -6.98 12.10
N VAL A 123 -0.61 -7.82 11.09
CA VAL A 123 -1.42 -7.43 9.93
C VAL A 123 -2.89 -7.24 10.34
N LEU A 124 -3.45 -6.09 9.98
CA LEU A 124 -4.86 -5.74 10.16
C LEU A 124 -5.67 -5.92 8.87
N ALA A 125 -5.07 -5.63 7.71
CA ALA A 125 -5.72 -5.76 6.41
C ALA A 125 -4.67 -5.82 5.27
N PRO A 126 -5.04 -6.26 4.06
CA PRO A 126 -6.25 -7.00 3.72
C PRO A 126 -6.20 -8.45 4.21
N CYS A 127 -4.99 -8.95 4.49
CA CYS A 127 -4.76 -10.34 4.88
C CYS A 127 -5.45 -10.64 6.21
N PRO A 128 -6.14 -11.79 6.32
CA PRO A 128 -6.78 -12.23 7.56
C PRO A 128 -5.78 -12.85 8.57
N HIS A 129 -4.48 -12.81 8.28
CA HIS A 129 -3.43 -13.41 9.10
C HIS A 129 -2.08 -12.71 8.91
N SER A 130 -1.16 -12.92 9.86
CA SER A 130 0.25 -12.53 9.76
C SER A 130 1.18 -13.68 9.32
N ALA A 131 0.65 -14.91 9.15
CA ALA A 131 1.39 -16.04 8.55
C ALA A 131 1.81 -15.77 7.09
N PRO A 132 2.77 -16.49 6.49
CA PRO A 132 3.20 -16.28 5.11
C PRO A 132 2.02 -16.20 4.13
N CYS A 133 2.12 -15.33 3.12
CA CYS A 133 1.06 -15.16 2.13
C CYS A 133 0.86 -16.48 1.35
N PRO A 134 -0.37 -17.02 1.27
CA PRO A 134 -0.64 -18.28 0.56
C PRO A 134 -0.65 -18.16 -0.97
N MET A 135 -0.55 -16.94 -1.52
CA MET A 135 -0.52 -16.73 -2.97
C MET A 135 0.84 -17.13 -3.54
N VAL A 136 0.84 -17.99 -4.55
CA VAL A 136 2.08 -18.52 -5.16
C VAL A 136 2.73 -17.43 -6.03
N PRO A 137 3.98 -17.02 -5.76
CA PRO A 137 4.68 -16.02 -6.57
C PRO A 137 4.76 -16.44 -8.04
N GLY A 138 4.44 -15.51 -8.95
CA GLY A 138 4.49 -15.74 -10.40
C GLY A 138 3.25 -16.43 -10.99
N GLU A 139 2.41 -17.09 -10.19
CA GLU A 139 1.15 -17.66 -10.66
C GLU A 139 -0.01 -16.68 -10.51
N ASP A 140 -0.08 -15.97 -9.39
CA ASP A 140 -1.16 -15.03 -9.11
C ASP A 140 -0.74 -13.92 -8.13
N TRP A 141 -1.56 -12.87 -8.01
CA TRP A 141 -1.32 -11.74 -7.10
C TRP A 141 -2.59 -11.24 -6.41
N CYS A 142 -2.46 -10.80 -5.16
CA CYS A 142 -3.57 -10.23 -4.40
C CYS A 142 -3.65 -8.73 -4.68
N HIS A 143 -4.76 -8.28 -5.25
CA HIS A 143 -5.02 -6.87 -5.52
C HIS A 143 -6.52 -6.57 -5.37
N PHE A 144 -6.88 -5.30 -5.42
CA PHE A 144 -8.23 -4.77 -5.35
C PHE A 144 -8.39 -3.65 -6.37
N ALA A 145 -9.60 -3.08 -6.47
CA ALA A 145 -9.84 -1.92 -7.31
C ALA A 145 -10.65 -0.85 -6.58
N ALA A 146 -10.21 0.39 -6.70
CA ALA A 146 -10.94 1.57 -6.28
C ALA A 146 -11.41 2.33 -7.51
N ARG A 147 -12.67 2.76 -7.53
CA ARG A 147 -13.17 3.60 -8.61
C ARG A 147 -12.78 5.05 -8.34
N VAL A 148 -12.01 5.65 -9.23
CA VAL A 148 -11.59 7.06 -9.17
C VAL A 148 -12.17 7.83 -10.34
N SER A 149 -12.45 9.11 -10.11
CA SER A 149 -13.07 10.00 -11.09
C SER A 149 -12.06 10.50 -12.11
N ARG A 150 -12.41 10.50 -13.39
CA ARG A 150 -11.64 11.14 -14.46
C ARG A 150 -12.22 12.52 -14.78
N SER A 151 -11.44 13.56 -14.55
CA SER A 151 -11.78 14.91 -15.00
C SER A 151 -11.90 14.97 -16.53
N SER A 152 -12.60 15.98 -17.06
CA SER A 152 -12.72 16.19 -18.50
C SER A 152 -11.36 16.37 -19.17
N LEU A 153 -10.43 17.08 -18.51
CA LEU A 153 -9.05 17.23 -18.96
C LEU A 153 -8.31 15.89 -18.99
N HIS A 154 -8.44 15.08 -17.92
CA HIS A 154 -7.80 13.77 -17.86
C HIS A 154 -8.29 12.85 -18.99
N ARG A 155 -9.60 12.87 -19.29
CA ARG A 155 -10.19 12.15 -20.43
C ARG A 155 -9.63 12.61 -21.77
N GLN A 156 -9.53 13.93 -21.99
CA GLN A 156 -8.99 14.48 -23.24
C GLN A 156 -7.52 14.10 -23.46
N VAL A 157 -6.69 14.21 -22.41
CA VAL A 157 -5.25 13.93 -22.50
C VAL A 157 -4.95 12.43 -22.66
N LYS A 158 -5.70 11.56 -21.97
CA LYS A 158 -5.45 10.11 -21.97
C LYS A 158 -6.35 9.33 -22.92
N GLY A 159 -7.16 10.00 -23.74
CA GLY A 159 -8.12 9.34 -24.64
C GLY A 159 -9.19 8.52 -23.92
N GLY A 160 -9.50 8.85 -22.66
CA GLY A 160 -10.48 8.13 -21.85
C GLY A 160 -11.91 8.51 -22.18
N SER A 161 -12.77 7.54 -22.50
CA SER A 161 -14.19 7.79 -22.81
C SER A 161 -15.08 7.85 -21.56
N LEU A 162 -14.75 7.08 -20.52
CA LEU A 162 -15.53 7.01 -19.28
C LEU A 162 -15.13 8.09 -18.26
N PRO A 163 -16.08 8.62 -17.47
CA PRO A 163 -15.81 9.60 -16.41
C PRO A 163 -15.15 8.99 -15.17
N TYR A 164 -14.76 7.71 -15.22
CA TYR A 164 -14.10 7.01 -14.12
C TYR A 164 -13.08 6.00 -14.66
N GLU A 165 -12.20 5.56 -13.77
CA GLU A 165 -11.35 4.38 -13.93
C GLU A 165 -11.37 3.55 -12.66
N ASP A 166 -11.22 2.23 -12.82
CA ASP A 166 -11.03 1.33 -11.70
C ASP A 166 -9.51 1.17 -11.50
N GLU A 167 -8.95 1.97 -10.60
CA GLU A 167 -7.53 1.93 -10.23
C GLU A 167 -7.26 0.66 -9.43
N LYS A 168 -6.39 -0.20 -9.95
CA LYS A 168 -6.00 -1.44 -9.29
C LYS A 168 -4.87 -1.16 -8.32
N PHE A 169 -4.98 -1.69 -7.11
CA PHE A 169 -3.96 -1.51 -6.08
C PHE A 169 -3.77 -2.78 -5.23
N SER A 170 -2.57 -2.93 -4.70
CA SER A 170 -2.22 -3.90 -3.67
C SER A 170 -1.87 -3.12 -2.41
N TYR A 171 -2.23 -3.62 -1.22
CA TYR A 171 -1.90 -2.93 0.02
C TYR A 171 -1.69 -3.89 1.19
N VAL A 172 -1.05 -3.39 2.24
CA VAL A 172 -1.01 -3.98 3.58
C VAL A 172 -1.20 -2.86 4.61
N ALA A 173 -2.01 -3.13 5.62
CA ALA A 173 -2.12 -2.33 6.84
C ALA A 173 -1.69 -3.21 8.01
N ALA A 174 -0.70 -2.76 8.77
CA ALA A 174 -0.20 -3.45 9.95
C ALA A 174 -0.02 -2.46 11.10
N ALA A 175 -0.16 -2.93 12.33
CA ALA A 175 0.01 -2.10 13.52
C ALA A 175 0.63 -2.89 14.66
N TYR A 176 1.27 -2.19 15.61
CA TYR A 176 1.75 -2.84 16.82
C TYR A 176 0.59 -3.40 17.65
N PRO A 177 0.81 -4.47 18.46
CA PRO A 177 -0.26 -5.18 19.17
C PRO A 177 -1.15 -4.31 20.07
N GLU A 178 -0.63 -3.20 20.60
CA GLU A 178 -1.38 -2.24 21.42
C GLU A 178 -2.39 -1.39 20.65
N VAL A 179 -2.30 -1.34 19.32
CA VAL A 179 -3.29 -0.67 18.47
C VAL A 179 -4.51 -1.57 18.34
N ALA A 180 -5.67 -1.03 18.72
CA ALA A 180 -6.94 -1.73 18.68
C ALA A 180 -7.32 -2.19 17.26
N GLY A 181 -8.06 -3.30 17.19
CA GLY A 181 -8.53 -3.89 15.94
C GLY A 181 -7.82 -5.20 15.60
N GLY A 182 -8.21 -5.84 14.51
CA GLY A 182 -7.57 -7.05 14.06
C GLY A 182 -7.94 -7.46 12.66
N PRO A 183 -7.28 -8.52 12.16
CA PRO A 183 -7.60 -9.05 10.85
C PRO A 183 -9.04 -9.54 10.81
N ALA A 184 -9.68 -9.35 9.67
CA ALA A 184 -10.96 -9.96 9.38
C ALA A 184 -10.85 -11.50 9.37
N ALA A 185 -11.94 -12.22 9.62
CA ALA A 185 -11.96 -13.69 9.56
C ALA A 185 -11.58 -14.25 8.17
N GLY A 186 -11.94 -13.50 7.13
CA GLY A 186 -11.58 -13.81 5.75
C GLY A 186 -11.80 -12.62 4.83
N ARG A 187 -11.14 -12.67 3.68
CA ARG A 187 -11.17 -11.62 2.66
C ARG A 187 -11.53 -12.23 1.31
N ILE A 188 -12.49 -11.62 0.61
CA ILE A 188 -12.80 -11.97 -0.77
C ILE A 188 -11.69 -11.42 -1.68
N VAL A 189 -10.89 -12.32 -2.26
CA VAL A 189 -9.68 -11.97 -3.04
C VAL A 189 -9.95 -11.83 -4.54
N ARG A 190 -11.12 -12.23 -5.03
CA ARG A 190 -11.55 -12.06 -6.44
C ARG A 190 -12.98 -11.54 -6.53
N ARG A 191 -13.39 -11.09 -7.72
CA ARG A 191 -14.77 -10.66 -7.95
C ARG A 191 -15.75 -11.83 -7.73
N PRO A 192 -16.74 -11.71 -6.81
CA PRO A 192 -17.76 -12.73 -6.60
C PRO A 192 -18.47 -13.13 -7.90
N GLN A 193 -18.55 -14.43 -8.17
CA GLN A 193 -19.23 -14.95 -9.36
C GLN A 193 -20.67 -15.32 -9.03
N LYS A 194 -21.62 -14.50 -9.49
CA LYS A 194 -23.05 -14.71 -9.24
C LYS A 194 -23.64 -15.64 -10.30
N ARG A 195 -24.23 -16.76 -9.88
CA ARG A 195 -24.93 -17.73 -10.74
C ARG A 195 -26.37 -17.96 -10.25
N LYS A 196 -27.19 -18.64 -11.05
CA LYS A 196 -28.58 -18.96 -10.66
C LYS A 196 -28.58 -19.79 -9.38
N GLY A 197 -29.03 -19.19 -8.28
CA GLY A 197 -29.16 -19.86 -6.98
C GLY A 197 -27.88 -20.04 -6.16
N GLN A 198 -26.75 -19.50 -6.60
CA GLN A 198 -25.48 -19.57 -5.87
C GLN A 198 -24.54 -18.40 -6.17
N VAL A 199 -23.62 -18.12 -5.25
CA VAL A 199 -22.51 -17.19 -5.40
C VAL A 199 -21.22 -17.95 -5.11
N LEU A 200 -20.26 -17.89 -6.04
CA LEU A 200 -18.93 -18.45 -5.84
C LEU A 200 -17.99 -17.33 -5.38
N LEU A 201 -17.31 -17.57 -4.28
CA LEU A 201 -16.34 -16.67 -3.67
C LEU A 201 -14.97 -17.34 -3.71
N GLU A 202 -13.93 -16.53 -3.88
CA GLU A 202 -12.55 -16.93 -3.64
C GLU A 202 -12.07 -16.15 -2.43
N LEU A 203 -11.66 -16.88 -1.40
CA LEU A 203 -11.38 -16.35 -0.08
C LEU A 203 -9.92 -16.59 0.29
N CYS A 204 -9.31 -15.62 0.96
CA CYS A 204 -8.21 -15.88 1.88
C CYS A 204 -8.78 -15.92 3.30
N THR A 205 -8.39 -16.89 4.13
CA THR A 205 -8.84 -17.03 5.52
C THR A 205 -7.65 -17.31 6.45
N ALA A 206 -7.80 -16.96 7.73
CA ALA A 206 -6.71 -17.11 8.71
C ALA A 206 -6.23 -18.57 8.84
N GLU A 207 -7.17 -19.52 8.83
CA GLU A 207 -6.87 -20.95 9.09
C GLU A 207 -6.48 -21.71 7.81
N ASN A 208 -7.16 -21.43 6.69
CA ASN A 208 -7.10 -22.29 5.51
C ASN A 208 -6.43 -21.64 4.30
N GLY A 209 -5.90 -20.42 4.45
CA GLY A 209 -5.30 -19.68 3.34
C GLY A 209 -6.32 -19.45 2.21
N LEU A 210 -5.86 -19.65 0.95
CA LEU A 210 -6.68 -19.50 -0.25
C LEU A 210 -7.64 -20.68 -0.43
N ARG A 211 -8.94 -20.38 -0.56
CA ARG A 211 -9.96 -21.41 -0.84
C ARG A 211 -11.17 -20.85 -1.59
N PRO A 212 -11.81 -21.66 -2.44
CA PRO A 212 -13.13 -21.35 -2.95
C PRO A 212 -14.20 -21.55 -1.87
N ALA A 213 -15.30 -20.81 -1.97
CA ALA A 213 -16.51 -21.01 -1.18
C ALA A 213 -17.76 -20.82 -2.04
N THR A 214 -18.68 -21.79 -1.98
CA THR A 214 -19.94 -21.75 -2.73
C THR A 214 -21.09 -21.49 -1.78
N VAL A 215 -21.71 -20.30 -1.88
CA VAL A 215 -22.86 -19.91 -1.08
C VAL A 215 -24.13 -20.11 -1.90
N THR A 216 -25.03 -21.00 -1.48
CA THR A 216 -26.23 -21.37 -2.25
C THR A 216 -27.51 -20.97 -1.53
N LYS A 217 -28.67 -20.96 -2.20
CA LYS A 217 -29.98 -20.62 -1.60
C LYS A 217 -30.29 -21.34 -0.27
N ARG A 218 -29.83 -22.58 -0.08
CA ARG A 218 -30.03 -23.33 1.18
C ARG A 218 -29.33 -22.70 2.39
N HIS A 219 -28.33 -21.84 2.18
CA HIS A 219 -27.62 -21.13 3.25
C HIS A 219 -28.38 -19.87 3.73
N GLY A 220 -29.58 -19.59 3.22
CA GLY A 220 -30.48 -18.60 3.82
C GLY A 220 -29.91 -17.17 3.89
N ALA A 221 -29.62 -16.70 5.11
CA ALA A 221 -29.09 -15.36 5.36
C ALA A 221 -27.74 -15.13 4.67
N ASP A 222 -26.84 -16.11 4.70
CA ASP A 222 -25.55 -16.03 4.03
C ASP A 222 -25.71 -15.88 2.52
N TYR A 223 -26.68 -16.56 1.92
CA TYR A 223 -26.96 -16.38 0.50
C TYR A 223 -27.48 -14.98 0.18
N ARG A 224 -28.26 -14.38 1.08
CA ARG A 224 -28.68 -12.98 0.91
C ARG A 224 -27.47 -12.05 0.97
N ALA A 225 -26.62 -12.20 1.97
CA ALA A 225 -25.39 -11.41 2.13
C ALA A 225 -24.41 -11.60 0.96
N ALA A 226 -24.15 -12.84 0.55
CA ALA A 226 -23.22 -13.17 -0.54
C ALA A 226 -23.63 -12.56 -1.89
N ARG A 227 -24.90 -12.22 -2.10
CA ARG A 227 -25.32 -11.54 -3.34
C ARG A 227 -24.90 -10.08 -3.38
N ASP A 228 -24.61 -9.48 -2.23
CA ASP A 228 -24.36 -8.05 -2.10
C ASP A 228 -22.88 -7.73 -1.86
N VAL A 229 -22.08 -8.74 -1.50
CA VAL A 229 -20.62 -8.59 -1.35
C VAL A 229 -19.91 -8.26 -2.66
N LYS A 230 -18.79 -7.58 -2.51
CA LYS A 230 -17.88 -7.10 -3.54
C LYS A 230 -16.50 -7.70 -3.35
N TRP A 231 -15.67 -7.49 -4.37
CA TRP A 231 -14.26 -7.83 -4.29
C TRP A 231 -13.58 -7.00 -3.20
N GLY A 232 -12.87 -7.66 -2.28
CA GLY A 232 -12.26 -7.02 -1.13
C GLY A 232 -13.14 -6.97 0.11
N ASP A 233 -14.40 -7.40 0.07
CA ASP A 233 -15.23 -7.46 1.27
C ASP A 233 -14.78 -8.57 2.24
N VAL A 234 -15.14 -8.42 3.50
CA VAL A 234 -14.95 -9.43 4.54
C VAL A 234 -15.93 -10.58 4.32
N TRP A 235 -15.47 -11.82 4.56
CA TRP A 235 -16.33 -13.00 4.54
C TRP A 235 -15.88 -14.08 5.54
N PRO A 236 -16.78 -14.68 6.34
CA PRO A 236 -18.22 -14.40 6.43
C PRO A 236 -18.49 -12.98 6.94
N PRO A 237 -19.68 -12.40 6.68
CA PRO A 237 -20.04 -11.09 7.21
C PRO A 237 -19.96 -11.11 8.75
N GLU A 238 -19.48 -10.01 9.33
CA GLU A 238 -19.50 -9.84 10.79
C GLU A 238 -20.97 -9.82 11.25
N VAL A 239 -21.27 -10.61 12.30
CA VAL A 239 -22.61 -10.79 12.85
C VAL A 239 -22.99 -9.60 13.73
#